data_AF-A0A2G9TZX4-F1
#
_entry.id   AF-A0A2G9TZX4-F1
#
_cell.length_a   1.000
_cell.length_b   1.000
_cell.length_c   1.000
_cell.angle_alpha   90.00
_cell.angle_beta   90.00
_cell.angle_gamma   90.00
#
_symmetry.space_group_name_H-M   'P 1'
#
loop_
_entity.id
_entity.type
_entity.pdbx_description
1 polymer ?
#
loop_
_entity_poly.entity_id
_entity_poly.type
_entity_poly.pdbx_seq_one_letter_code
_entity_poly.pdbx_strand_id
1 'polypeptide(L)'
;RQFDANGNLRDWWDKDVKKKFLDRAQCIIDQYGKIKVPTTGLYLNGKLTQGENIADNGGVKQAFRAYKRFLEKQGEEKRIEGLEQYSNEQIFFIGFAMIYCGHTTQDELIDWILTDYHSPDRYRVNQVLANQPEFAAAFNCDAPSTVLSKYSQKPQHSDFYDISGTELYHSWYEFKKKKLQYGI
;
A
#
# COMPACT_ATOMS: atom_id res chain seq x y z
N ARG A 1 2.37 16.38 11.61
CA ARG A 1 1.16 16.99 12.22
C ARG A 1 1.45 17.85 13.46
N GLN A 2 2.42 17.51 14.31
CA GLN A 2 2.68 18.27 15.55
C GLN A 2 3.50 19.54 15.30
N PHE A 3 4.09 19.65 14.11
CA PHE A 3 4.83 20.82 13.66
C PHE A 3 3.96 21.66 12.73
N ASP A 4 3.98 22.98 12.90
CA ASP A 4 3.30 23.94 12.01
C ASP A 4 4.09 24.15 10.71
N ALA A 5 3.59 25.04 9.83
CA ALA A 5 4.22 25.32 8.54
C ALA A 5 5.63 25.93 8.63
N ASN A 6 6.01 26.49 9.78
CA ASN A 6 7.35 27.04 10.03
C ASN A 6 8.26 26.03 10.74
N GLY A 7 7.78 24.81 11.01
CA GLY A 7 8.53 23.78 11.72
C GLY A 7 8.49 23.91 13.25
N ASN A 8 7.59 24.71 13.83
CA ASN A 8 7.49 24.82 15.29
C ASN A 8 6.61 23.71 15.88
N LEU A 9 7.03 23.11 17.00
CA LEU A 9 6.21 22.16 17.75
C LEU A 9 5.06 22.88 18.47
N ARG A 10 3.85 22.81 17.91
CA ARG A 10 2.65 23.46 18.44
C ARG A 10 1.41 22.67 18.09
N ASP A 11 0.42 22.64 18.97
CA ASP A 11 -0.92 22.15 18.60
C ASP A 11 -1.65 23.22 17.79
N TRP A 12 -1.71 23.05 16.47
CA TRP A 12 -2.31 23.99 15.52
C TRP A 12 -3.58 23.44 14.87
N TRP A 13 -4.08 22.29 15.34
CA TRP A 13 -5.29 21.66 14.83
C TRP A 13 -6.46 21.86 15.78
N ASP A 14 -7.65 22.06 15.21
CA ASP A 14 -8.88 21.98 15.97
C ASP A 14 -9.03 20.60 16.62
N LYS A 15 -9.63 20.58 17.82
CA LYS A 15 -9.81 19.35 18.61
C LYS A 15 -10.50 18.24 17.83
N ASP A 16 -11.52 18.59 17.04
CA ASP A 16 -12.28 17.63 16.24
C ASP A 16 -11.47 17.05 15.08
N VAL A 17 -10.64 17.87 14.43
CA VAL A 17 -9.73 17.41 13.36
C VAL A 17 -8.68 16.46 13.93
N LYS A 18 -8.09 16.84 15.08
CA LYS A 18 -7.15 15.99 15.80
C LYS A 18 -7.76 14.65 16.19
N LYS A 19 -8.99 14.65 16.72
CA LYS A 19 -9.70 13.41 17.07
C LYS A 19 -9.90 12.52 15.84
N LYS A 20 -10.49 13.05 14.76
CA LYS A 20 -10.72 12.28 13.53
C LYS A 20 -9.44 11.74 12.90
N PHE A 21 -8.34 12.47 13.02
CA PHE A 21 -7.04 11.98 12.57
C PHE A 21 -6.56 10.82 13.42
N LEU A 22 -6.61 10.94 14.75
CA LEU A 22 -6.20 9.87 15.65
C LEU A 22 -7.03 8.60 15.44
N ASP A 23 -8.34 8.74 15.21
CA ASP A 23 -9.23 7.61 14.92
C ASP A 23 -8.80 6.87 13.62
N ARG A 24 -8.47 7.60 12.56
CA ARG A 24 -7.97 7.02 11.30
C ARG A 24 -6.57 6.43 11.44
N ALA A 25 -5.71 7.11 12.19
CA ALA A 25 -4.36 6.65 12.46
C ALA A 25 -4.36 5.38 13.31
N GLN A 26 -5.37 5.20 14.18
CA GLN A 26 -5.58 3.95 14.92
C GLN A 26 -5.97 2.80 13.98
N CYS A 27 -6.77 3.05 12.95
CA CYS A 27 -7.08 2.03 11.94
C CYS A 27 -5.82 1.50 11.23
N ILE A 28 -4.85 2.36 10.95
CA ILE A 28 -3.54 1.96 10.39
C ILE A 28 -2.75 1.13 11.41
N ILE A 29 -2.68 1.56 12.67
CA ILE A 29 -2.03 0.78 13.74
C ILE A 29 -2.63 -0.63 13.82
N ASP A 30 -3.96 -0.72 13.85
CA ASP A 30 -4.68 -1.98 14.00
C ASP A 30 -4.55 -2.87 12.77
N GLN A 31 -4.54 -2.29 11.57
CA GLN A 31 -4.35 -3.04 10.32
C GLN A 31 -2.99 -3.72 10.30
N TYR A 32 -1.91 -2.96 10.50
CA TYR A 32 -0.56 -3.50 10.43
C TYR A 32 -0.23 -4.37 11.64
N GLY A 33 -0.70 -3.99 12.84
CA GLY A 33 -0.45 -4.74 14.08
C GLY A 33 -1.01 -6.16 14.11
N LYS A 34 -1.99 -6.48 13.26
CA LYS A 34 -2.56 -7.83 13.13
C LYS A 34 -1.72 -8.78 12.27
N ILE A 35 -0.70 -8.27 11.59
CA ILE A 35 0.07 -9.04 10.62
C ILE A 35 1.17 -9.79 11.37
N LYS A 36 1.04 -11.12 11.45
CA LYS A 36 2.12 -12.01 11.84
C LYS A 36 3.04 -12.24 10.64
N VAL A 37 4.31 -11.93 10.77
CA VAL A 37 5.29 -12.19 9.71
C VAL A 37 5.64 -13.68 9.73
N PRO A 38 5.41 -14.41 8.62
CA PRO A 38 5.81 -15.81 8.52
C PRO A 38 7.30 -15.95 8.78
N THR A 39 7.73 -17.14 9.24
CA THR A 39 9.13 -17.50 9.56
C THR A 39 9.79 -16.78 10.73
N THR A 40 9.36 -15.56 11.11
CA THR A 40 9.91 -14.86 12.29
C THR A 40 9.11 -15.12 13.56
N GLY A 41 7.82 -15.44 13.43
CA GLY A 41 6.91 -15.59 14.58
C GLY A 41 6.46 -14.27 15.21
N LEU A 42 6.98 -13.13 14.74
CA LEU A 42 6.70 -11.79 15.24
C LEU A 42 5.49 -11.17 14.53
N TYR A 43 4.84 -10.23 15.21
CA TYR A 43 3.85 -9.34 14.60
C TYR A 43 4.52 -8.02 14.21
N LEU A 44 4.05 -7.40 13.13
CA LEU A 44 4.47 -6.04 12.81
C LEU A 44 4.04 -5.08 13.93
N ASN A 45 4.90 -4.11 14.25
CA ASN A 45 4.56 -3.08 15.20
C ASN A 45 3.86 -1.91 14.47
N GLY A 46 2.52 -1.99 14.38
CA GLY A 46 1.72 -0.95 13.71
C GLY A 46 1.83 0.44 14.36
N LYS A 47 2.19 0.52 15.65
CA LYS A 47 2.44 1.80 16.35
C LYS A 47 3.78 2.40 15.97
N LEU A 48 4.83 1.59 15.91
CA LEU A 48 6.18 2.00 15.48
C LEU A 48 6.14 2.52 14.04
N THR A 49 5.48 1.76 13.16
CA THR A 49 5.45 2.03 11.71
C THR A 49 4.35 2.99 11.26
N GLN A 50 3.56 3.54 12.20
CA GLN A 50 2.36 4.33 11.91
C GLN A 50 2.65 5.51 10.95
N GLY A 51 3.72 6.25 11.21
CA GLY A 51 4.06 7.46 10.43
C GLY A 51 4.27 7.13 8.96
N GLU A 52 5.14 6.16 8.69
CA GLU A 52 5.49 5.72 7.34
C GLU A 52 4.32 5.03 6.64
N ASN A 53 3.54 4.21 7.35
CA ASN A 53 2.35 3.58 6.78
C ASN A 53 1.30 4.64 6.36
N ILE A 54 1.13 5.73 7.13
CA ILE A 54 0.27 6.86 6.73
C ILE A 54 0.85 7.57 5.50
N ALA A 55 2.17 7.78 5.47
CA ALA A 55 2.85 8.41 4.34
C ALA A 55 2.67 7.61 3.04
N ASP A 56 2.86 6.29 3.06
CA ASP A 56 2.70 5.43 1.89
C ASP A 56 1.27 5.45 1.35
N ASN A 57 0.28 5.28 2.25
CA ASN A 57 -1.14 5.31 1.89
C ASN A 57 -1.56 6.67 1.32
N GLY A 58 -1.05 7.76 1.90
CA GLY A 58 -1.30 9.11 1.41
C GLY A 58 -0.62 9.37 0.06
N GLY A 59 0.64 8.96 -0.07
CA GLY A 59 1.48 9.18 -1.25
C GLY A 59 0.91 8.53 -2.49
N VAL A 60 0.63 7.21 -2.45
CA VAL A 60 0.08 6.51 -3.62
C VAL A 60 -1.28 7.08 -4.03
N LYS A 61 -2.12 7.46 -3.06
CA LYS A 61 -3.45 8.01 -3.30
C LYS A 61 -3.37 9.36 -4.01
N GLN A 62 -2.47 10.25 -3.58
CA GLN A 62 -2.29 11.54 -4.24
C GLN A 62 -1.63 11.38 -5.61
N ALA A 63 -0.65 10.49 -5.74
CA ALA A 63 0.02 10.21 -7.01
C ALA A 63 -0.97 9.68 -8.06
N PHE A 64 -1.83 8.73 -7.69
CA PHE A 64 -2.83 8.19 -8.62
C PHE A 64 -3.86 9.24 -9.04
N ARG A 65 -4.32 10.09 -8.10
CA ARG A 65 -5.20 11.22 -8.42
C ARG A 65 -4.56 12.24 -9.36
N ALA A 66 -3.27 12.53 -9.16
CA ALA A 66 -2.52 13.40 -10.06
C ALA A 66 -2.40 12.78 -11.45
N TYR A 67 -2.15 11.46 -11.52
CA TYR A 67 -2.09 10.71 -12.77
C TYR A 67 -3.43 10.73 -13.54
N LYS A 68 -4.55 10.47 -12.86
CA LYS A 68 -5.89 10.58 -13.47
C LYS A 68 -6.16 11.97 -14.03
N ARG A 69 -5.82 13.03 -13.29
CA ARG A 69 -5.95 14.43 -13.76
C ARG A 69 -5.05 14.74 -14.94
N PHE A 70 -3.89 14.10 -15.03
CA PHE A 70 -3.01 14.21 -16.18
C PHE A 70 -3.67 13.60 -17.43
N LEU A 71 -4.19 12.37 -17.32
CA LEU A 71 -4.90 11.70 -18.42
C LEU A 71 -6.17 12.44 -18.86
N GLU A 72 -6.92 13.04 -17.92
CA GLU A 72 -8.07 13.90 -18.25
C GLU A 72 -7.69 15.10 -19.14
N LYS A 73 -6.45 15.60 -19.00
CA LYS A 73 -5.96 16.75 -19.77
C LYS A 73 -5.24 16.38 -21.05
N GLN A 74 -4.50 15.27 -21.05
CA GLN A 74 -3.61 14.88 -22.15
C GLN A 74 -4.17 13.73 -23.00
N GLY A 75 -5.22 13.07 -22.54
CA GLY A 75 -5.72 11.82 -23.11
C GLY A 75 -4.96 10.59 -22.59
N GLU A 76 -5.40 9.42 -23.03
CA GLU A 76 -4.74 8.15 -22.69
C GLU A 76 -3.33 8.07 -23.29
N GLU A 77 -2.37 7.63 -22.49
CA GLU A 77 -1.02 7.31 -22.97
C GLU A 77 -1.03 6.00 -23.76
N LYS A 78 -0.06 5.88 -24.69
CA LYS A 78 0.19 4.62 -25.38
C LYS A 78 0.55 3.53 -24.37
N ARG A 79 0.05 2.31 -24.60
CA ARG A 79 0.45 1.13 -23.82
C ARG A 79 1.94 0.85 -24.04
N ILE A 80 2.59 0.31 -23.01
CA ILE A 80 3.99 -0.13 -23.06
C ILE A 80 4.09 -1.38 -23.93
N GLU A 81 5.05 -1.37 -24.87
CA GLU A 81 5.31 -2.50 -25.75
C GLU A 81 5.68 -3.76 -24.95
N GLY A 82 5.02 -4.88 -25.25
CA GLY A 82 5.18 -6.16 -24.54
C GLY A 82 4.40 -6.30 -23.22
N LEU A 83 3.68 -5.25 -22.81
CA LEU A 83 2.83 -5.21 -21.62
C LEU A 83 1.41 -4.71 -21.92
N GLU A 84 0.97 -4.80 -23.17
CA GLU A 84 -0.31 -4.27 -23.66
C GLU A 84 -1.54 -4.93 -23.01
N GLN A 85 -1.37 -6.10 -22.39
CA GLN A 85 -2.41 -6.75 -21.60
C GLN A 85 -2.77 -5.97 -20.32
N TYR A 86 -1.94 -5.01 -19.89
CA TYR A 86 -2.21 -4.15 -18.74
C TYR A 86 -2.65 -2.75 -19.18
N SER A 87 -3.67 -2.22 -18.51
CA SER A 87 -4.04 -0.81 -18.65
C SER A 87 -2.99 0.11 -18.01
N ASN A 88 -2.96 1.39 -18.37
CA ASN A 88 -2.00 2.32 -17.76
C ASN A 88 -2.25 2.49 -16.24
N GLU A 89 -3.49 2.35 -15.78
CA GLU A 89 -3.80 2.33 -14.35
C GLU A 89 -3.23 1.10 -13.64
N GLN A 90 -3.33 -0.07 -14.27
CA GLN A 90 -2.67 -1.29 -13.76
C GLN A 90 -1.15 -1.13 -13.75
N ILE A 91 -0.57 -0.55 -14.81
CA ILE A 91 0.86 -0.24 -14.90
C ILE A 91 1.30 0.74 -13.81
N PHE A 92 0.49 1.75 -13.46
CA PHE A 92 0.79 2.64 -12.34
C PHE A 92 0.98 1.86 -11.03
N PHE A 93 0.05 0.96 -10.70
CA PHE A 93 0.14 0.18 -9.46
C PHE A 93 1.22 -0.90 -9.51
N ILE A 94 1.47 -1.51 -10.67
CA ILE A 94 2.61 -2.41 -10.89
C ILE A 94 3.92 -1.64 -10.66
N GLY A 95 4.04 -0.44 -11.24
CA GLY A 95 5.21 0.43 -11.08
C GLY A 95 5.44 0.81 -9.61
N PHE A 96 4.38 1.15 -8.87
CA PHE A 96 4.46 1.37 -7.42
C PHE A 96 5.00 0.13 -6.70
N ALA A 97 4.46 -1.06 -6.97
CA ALA A 97 4.91 -2.29 -6.34
C ALA A 97 6.36 -2.65 -6.68
N MET A 98 6.81 -2.37 -7.90
CA MET A 98 8.16 -2.69 -8.36
C MET A 98 9.27 -1.96 -7.58
N ILE A 99 8.99 -0.79 -7.01
CA ILE A 99 9.94 -0.03 -6.18
C ILE A 99 10.36 -0.84 -4.94
N TYR A 100 9.48 -1.70 -4.45
CA TYR A 100 9.64 -2.48 -3.22
C TYR A 100 10.00 -3.95 -3.49
N CYS A 101 10.42 -4.29 -4.71
CA CYS A 101 10.89 -5.64 -5.02
C CYS A 101 12.26 -5.88 -4.38
N GLY A 102 12.31 -6.74 -3.37
CA GLY A 102 13.54 -7.09 -2.66
C GLY A 102 13.49 -8.45 -1.98
N HIS A 103 14.64 -8.91 -1.52
CA HIS A 103 14.79 -10.08 -0.65
C HIS A 103 15.62 -9.68 0.57
N THR A 104 15.27 -10.25 1.72
CA THR A 104 15.88 -9.96 3.02
C THR A 104 16.20 -11.27 3.70
N THR A 105 17.32 -11.33 4.43
CA THR A 105 17.63 -12.53 5.23
C THR A 105 16.69 -12.63 6.44
N GLN A 106 16.60 -13.80 7.07
CA GLN A 106 15.71 -13.98 8.21
C GLN A 106 16.12 -13.11 9.41
N ASP A 107 17.42 -13.04 9.69
CA ASP A 107 17.96 -12.24 10.81
C ASP A 107 17.74 -10.74 10.59
N GLU A 108 17.98 -10.27 9.37
CA GLU A 108 17.71 -8.88 8.98
C GLU A 108 16.21 -8.56 9.01
N LEU A 109 15.33 -9.49 8.61
CA LEU A 109 13.89 -9.30 8.70
C LEU A 109 13.43 -9.20 10.17
N ILE A 110 14.03 -9.98 11.07
CA ILE A 110 13.75 -9.88 12.52
C ILE A 110 14.20 -8.51 13.04
N ASP A 111 15.42 -8.08 12.72
CA ASP A 111 15.93 -6.77 13.13
C ASP A 111 15.04 -5.64 12.60
N TRP A 112 14.71 -5.66 11.30
CA TRP A 112 13.82 -4.69 10.66
C TRP A 112 12.49 -4.58 11.40
N ILE A 113 11.81 -5.70 11.69
CA ILE A 113 10.52 -5.71 12.40
C ILE A 113 10.60 -5.06 13.78
N LEU A 114 11.75 -5.20 14.46
CA LEU A 114 11.95 -4.73 15.82
C LEU A 114 12.41 -3.26 15.90
N THR A 115 13.12 -2.76 14.89
CA THR A 115 13.86 -1.50 14.99
C THR A 115 13.49 -0.44 13.95
N ASP A 116 13.05 -0.82 12.75
CA ASP A 116 12.79 0.14 11.66
C ASP A 116 11.40 0.79 11.78
N TYR A 117 11.30 2.06 11.38
CA TYR A 117 10.05 2.80 11.32
C TYR A 117 9.24 2.50 10.05
N HIS A 118 9.82 1.82 9.06
CA HIS A 118 9.13 1.35 7.86
C HIS A 118 8.68 -0.10 8.06
N SER A 119 7.45 -0.40 7.63
CA SER A 119 7.04 -1.80 7.47
C SER A 119 7.94 -2.51 6.43
N PRO A 120 8.19 -3.82 6.55
CA PRO A 120 8.92 -4.54 5.50
C PRO A 120 8.20 -4.44 4.16
N ASP A 121 8.97 -4.36 3.08
CA ASP A 121 8.55 -3.98 1.73
C ASP A 121 7.26 -4.64 1.23
N ARG A 122 7.14 -5.97 1.38
CA ARG A 122 5.93 -6.72 0.97
C ARG A 122 4.65 -6.20 1.63
N TYR A 123 4.74 -5.71 2.86
CA TYR A 123 3.60 -5.20 3.62
C TYR A 123 3.33 -3.74 3.30
N ARG A 124 4.36 -2.97 2.92
CA ARG A 124 4.17 -1.63 2.35
C ARG A 124 3.33 -1.73 1.08
N VAL A 125 3.66 -2.64 0.16
CA VAL A 125 2.87 -2.83 -1.07
C VAL A 125 1.47 -3.35 -0.76
N ASN A 126 1.37 -4.51 -0.13
CA ASN A 126 0.08 -5.20 -0.02
C ASN A 126 -0.95 -4.43 0.81
N GLN A 127 -0.54 -3.83 1.94
CA GLN A 127 -1.49 -3.12 2.80
C GLN A 127 -1.90 -1.77 2.19
N VAL A 128 -0.98 -1.06 1.55
CA VAL A 128 -1.28 0.21 0.88
C VAL A 128 -2.25 0.00 -0.26
N LEU A 129 -2.00 -0.98 -1.14
CA LEU A 129 -2.86 -1.27 -2.28
C LEU A 129 -4.23 -1.81 -1.85
N ALA A 130 -4.28 -2.62 -0.78
CA ALA A 130 -5.54 -3.10 -0.24
C ALA A 130 -6.41 -1.99 0.39
N ASN A 131 -5.85 -0.80 0.61
CA ASN A 131 -6.57 0.40 1.04
C ASN A 131 -6.95 1.34 -0.13
N GLN A 132 -6.56 1.02 -1.37
CA GLN A 132 -6.91 1.82 -2.56
C GLN A 132 -8.09 1.15 -3.30
N PRO A 133 -9.32 1.69 -3.23
CA PRO A 133 -10.43 1.17 -4.04
C PRO A 133 -10.15 1.29 -5.54
N GLU A 134 -9.35 2.26 -5.97
CA GLU A 134 -8.93 2.42 -7.35
C GLU A 134 -8.05 1.25 -7.83
N PHE A 135 -7.21 0.68 -6.96
CA PHE A 135 -6.46 -0.55 -7.26
C PHE A 135 -7.40 -1.73 -7.44
N ALA A 136 -8.34 -1.93 -6.50
CA ALA A 136 -9.32 -3.01 -6.60
C ALA A 136 -10.15 -2.92 -7.89
N ALA A 137 -10.55 -1.71 -8.29
CA ALA A 137 -11.24 -1.48 -9.55
C ALA A 137 -10.36 -1.80 -10.78
N ALA A 138 -9.11 -1.33 -10.80
CA ALA A 138 -8.20 -1.53 -11.93
C ALA A 138 -7.85 -3.01 -12.16
N PHE A 139 -7.83 -3.84 -11.11
CA PHE A 139 -7.55 -5.28 -11.19
C PHE A 139 -8.80 -6.16 -11.08
N ASN A 140 -9.99 -5.55 -10.99
CA ASN A 140 -11.26 -6.26 -10.79
C ASN A 140 -11.20 -7.24 -9.61
N CYS A 141 -10.59 -6.81 -8.51
CA CYS A 141 -10.58 -7.57 -7.27
C CYS A 141 -11.98 -7.56 -6.66
N ASP A 142 -12.42 -8.70 -6.13
CA ASP A 142 -13.58 -8.74 -5.25
C ASP A 142 -13.39 -7.76 -4.08
N ALA A 143 -14.48 -7.16 -3.61
CA ALA A 143 -14.45 -6.00 -2.73
C ALA A 143 -13.41 -6.15 -1.58
N PRO A 144 -12.54 -5.14 -1.37
CA PRO A 144 -11.42 -5.28 -0.45
C PRO A 144 -11.91 -5.53 0.98
N SER A 145 -11.39 -6.58 1.62
CA SER A 145 -11.72 -7.00 2.99
C SER A 145 -11.07 -6.13 4.09
N THR A 146 -10.34 -5.07 3.72
CA THR A 146 -9.59 -4.23 4.67
C THR A 146 -10.49 -3.29 5.48
N VAL A 147 -10.02 -2.94 6.68
CA VAL A 147 -10.79 -2.07 7.59
C VAL A 147 -10.99 -0.66 6.99
N LEU A 148 -10.08 -0.19 6.14
CA LEU A 148 -10.17 1.15 5.54
C LEU A 148 -11.13 1.23 4.35
N SER A 149 -11.36 0.14 3.61
CA SER A 149 -12.42 0.09 2.60
C SER A 149 -13.81 0.19 3.25
N LYS A 150 -13.97 -0.43 4.42
CA LYS A 150 -15.20 -0.40 5.24
C LYS A 150 -15.53 0.97 5.85
N TYR A 151 -14.62 1.95 5.83
CA TYR A 151 -14.95 3.33 6.24
C TYR A 151 -15.40 4.22 5.08
N SER A 152 -15.35 3.72 3.83
CA SER A 152 -15.96 4.36 2.66
C SER A 152 -17.45 3.99 2.49
N GLN A 153 -17.92 2.92 3.15
CA GLN A 153 -19.30 2.43 3.07
C GLN A 153 -19.84 2.14 4.49
N LYS A 154 -21.13 2.37 4.75
CA LYS A 154 -21.77 2.07 6.05
C LYS A 154 -21.51 0.60 6.47
N PRO A 155 -21.37 0.29 7.77
CA PRO A 155 -20.83 -0.99 8.22
C PRO A 155 -21.86 -2.10 8.16
N GLN A 156 -21.51 -3.23 7.55
CA GLN A 156 -22.06 -4.54 7.91
C GLN A 156 -20.98 -5.62 7.81
N HIS A 157 -20.73 -6.21 8.98
CA HIS A 157 -20.18 -7.53 9.28
C HIS A 157 -18.83 -8.02 8.68
N SER A 158 -18.26 -8.88 9.51
CA SER A 158 -16.98 -9.58 9.45
C SER A 158 -17.05 -10.75 8.49
N ASP A 159 -16.05 -10.87 7.61
CA ASP A 159 -15.44 -12.15 7.20
C ASP A 159 -14.04 -11.85 6.68
N PHE A 160 -13.07 -12.64 7.14
CA PHE A 160 -11.66 -12.54 6.79
C PHE A 160 -11.43 -13.30 5.47
N TYR A 161 -10.84 -12.64 4.48
CA TYR A 161 -10.28 -13.31 3.30
C TYR A 161 -8.80 -12.93 3.15
N ASP A 162 -7.99 -13.97 3.11
CA ASP A 162 -6.56 -13.95 2.80
C ASP A 162 -6.40 -13.65 1.30
N ILE A 163 -5.83 -12.49 0.96
CA ILE A 163 -5.30 -12.27 -0.39
C ILE A 163 -4.03 -13.11 -0.44
N SER A 164 -4.17 -14.37 -0.86
CA SER A 164 -3.01 -15.24 -1.05
C SER A 164 -2.08 -14.53 -2.03
N GLY A 165 -0.84 -14.30 -1.60
CA GLY A 165 0.22 -13.68 -2.41
C GLY A 165 0.58 -14.48 -3.67
N THR A 166 -0.18 -15.52 -4.02
CA THR A 166 0.02 -16.41 -5.16
C THR A 166 -0.29 -15.73 -6.50
N GLU A 167 -1.29 -14.86 -6.61
CA GLU A 167 -1.65 -14.25 -7.91
C GLU A 167 -0.63 -13.19 -8.35
N LEU A 168 -0.19 -12.34 -7.42
CA LEU A 168 0.90 -11.39 -7.67
C LEU A 168 2.24 -12.10 -7.88
N TYR A 169 2.49 -13.20 -7.16
CA TYR A 169 3.68 -14.05 -7.38
C TYR A 169 3.65 -14.75 -8.74
N HIS A 170 2.48 -15.20 -9.20
CA HIS A 170 2.35 -15.87 -10.51
C HIS A 170 2.56 -14.88 -11.67
N SER A 171 1.97 -13.69 -11.57
CA SER A 171 2.21 -12.58 -12.50
C SER A 171 3.70 -12.18 -12.53
N TRP A 172 4.35 -12.10 -11.37
CA TRP A 172 5.79 -11.87 -11.23
C TRP A 172 6.66 -12.99 -11.83
N TYR A 173 6.30 -14.25 -11.61
CA TYR A 173 7.03 -15.40 -12.14
C TYR A 173 7.00 -15.44 -13.68
N GLU A 174 5.83 -15.17 -14.27
CA GLU A 174 5.69 -15.09 -15.72
C GLU A 174 6.38 -13.84 -16.31
N PHE A 175 6.39 -12.71 -15.59
CA PHE A 175 7.18 -11.54 -15.98
C PHE A 175 8.69 -11.81 -15.94
N LYS A 176 9.21 -12.47 -14.88
CA LYS A 176 10.63 -12.85 -14.77
C LYS A 176 11.04 -13.83 -15.87
N LYS A 177 10.19 -14.82 -16.20
CA LYS A 177 10.42 -15.74 -17.33
C LYS A 177 10.55 -14.97 -18.64
N LYS A 178 9.65 -14.04 -18.92
CA LYS A 178 9.71 -13.20 -20.13
C LYS A 178 10.99 -12.36 -20.16
N LYS A 179 11.39 -11.78 -19.04
CA LYS A 179 12.64 -10.99 -18.95
C LYS A 179 13.89 -11.82 -19.24
N LEU A 180 13.97 -13.05 -18.71
CA LEU A 180 15.08 -13.98 -18.95
C LEU A 180 15.08 -14.57 -20.38
N GLN A 181 13.90 -14.76 -20.98
CA GLN A 181 13.76 -15.32 -22.32
C GLN A 181 14.03 -14.30 -23.43
N TYR A 182 13.73 -13.02 -23.21
CA TYR A 182 13.82 -11.97 -24.22
C TYR A 182 14.91 -10.91 -23.97
N GLY A 183 15.68 -11.02 -22.88
CA GLY A 183 16.87 -10.19 -22.67
C GLY A 183 16.61 -8.68 -22.55
N ILE A 184 15.49 -8.30 -21.93
CA ILE A 184 15.19 -6.90 -21.56
C ILE A 184 15.67 -6.63 -20.13
#